data_AF-A0A622I222-F1
#
_entry.id   AF-A0A622I222-F1
#
_cell.length_a   1.000
_cell.length_b   1.000
_cell.length_c   1.000
_cell.angle_alpha   90.00
_cell.angle_beta   90.00
_cell.angle_gamma   90.00
#
_symmetry.space_group_name_H-M   'P 1'
#
loop_
_entity.id
_entity.type
_entity.pdbx_description
1 polymer ?
#
loop_
_entity_poly.entity_id
_entity_poly.type
_entity_poly.pdbx_seq_one_letter_code
_entity_poly.pdbx_strand_id
1 'polypeptide(L)'
;QGEAPIRNAADCDLGPSWGWSTIPRGQAAGTCEIYWANWGYNRIRLESADEKTRKACVGKRGGFYIHDSTKGYSHGCIEVEPVFFRILKQETEKENGEKTFTVNVKYVSGQQTNGGTKQ
;
A
#
# COMPACT_ATOMS: atom_id res chain seq x y z
N GLN A 1 13.58 -4.11 5.64
CA GLN A 1 12.62 -4.63 4.64
C GLN A 1 12.31 -6.07 5.03
N GLY A 2 11.05 -6.50 4.94
CA GLY A 2 10.65 -7.86 5.32
C GLY A 2 9.32 -8.24 4.67
N GLU A 3 9.01 -9.53 4.64
CA GLU A 3 7.73 -10.01 4.11
C GLU A 3 6.56 -9.60 5.02
N ALA A 4 5.43 -9.28 4.41
CA ALA A 4 4.20 -8.98 5.09
C ALA A 4 3.76 -10.19 5.95
N PRO A 5 3.51 -10.00 7.26
CA PRO A 5 3.10 -11.11 8.11
C PRO A 5 1.70 -11.60 7.71
N ILE A 6 1.54 -12.91 7.57
CA ILE A 6 0.24 -13.53 7.36
C ILE A 6 -0.45 -13.61 8.71
N ARG A 7 -1.53 -12.84 8.90
CA ARG A 7 -2.29 -12.82 10.16
C ARG A 7 -3.32 -13.93 10.21
N ASN A 8 -4.01 -14.17 9.09
CA ASN A 8 -4.89 -15.32 8.92
C ASN A 8 -4.82 -15.82 7.47
N ALA A 9 -4.29 -17.01 7.26
CA ALA A 9 -4.19 -17.62 5.94
C ALA A 9 -5.56 -18.09 5.39
N ALA A 10 -6.53 -18.42 6.25
CA ALA A 10 -7.86 -18.85 5.82
C ALA A 10 -8.66 -17.70 5.17
N ASP A 11 -8.45 -16.47 5.67
CA ASP A 11 -9.11 -15.26 5.17
C ASP A 11 -8.21 -14.45 4.21
N CYS A 12 -7.01 -14.96 3.92
CA CYS A 12 -5.97 -14.23 3.19
C CYS A 12 -5.68 -12.85 3.77
N ASP A 13 -5.76 -12.72 5.10
CA ASP A 13 -5.50 -11.49 5.85
C ASP A 13 -3.99 -11.34 6.10
N LEU A 14 -3.42 -10.30 5.48
CA LEU A 14 -2.07 -9.87 5.74
C LEU A 14 -2.08 -8.84 6.86
N GLY A 15 -1.40 -9.15 7.96
CA GLY A 15 -1.20 -8.25 9.08
C GLY A 15 -0.50 -6.95 8.67
N PRO A 16 -0.59 -5.90 9.49
CA PRO A 16 0.04 -4.63 9.17
C PRO A 16 1.57 -4.76 9.10
N SER A 17 2.17 -4.03 8.16
CA SER A 17 3.62 -3.83 8.11
C SER A 17 3.97 -2.37 8.36
N TRP A 18 5.05 -2.14 9.12
CA TRP A 18 5.57 -0.81 9.35
C TRP A 18 6.70 -0.55 8.36
N GLY A 19 6.48 0.38 7.43
CA GLY A 19 7.35 0.61 6.27
C GLY A 19 7.08 -0.35 5.10
N TRP A 20 8.06 -0.44 4.20
CA TRP A 20 8.01 -1.31 3.03
C TRP A 20 8.01 -2.79 3.45
N SER A 21 6.92 -3.50 3.08
CA SER A 21 6.89 -4.97 3.02
C SER A 21 6.66 -5.54 1.62
N THR A 22 7.17 -6.76 1.39
CA THR A 22 6.83 -7.57 0.22
C THR A 22 5.63 -8.46 0.53
N ILE A 23 4.81 -8.73 -0.48
CA ILE A 23 3.64 -9.60 -0.37
C ILE A 23 4.09 -11.03 -0.74
N PRO A 24 3.77 -12.06 0.06
CA PRO A 24 4.13 -13.43 -0.27
C PRO A 24 3.50 -13.87 -1.60
N ARG A 25 4.20 -14.72 -2.37
CA ARG A 25 3.75 -15.21 -3.69
C ARG A 25 4.03 -16.69 -3.87
N GLY A 26 3.35 -17.29 -4.86
CA GLY A 26 3.55 -18.68 -5.27
C GLY A 26 3.30 -19.66 -4.13
N GLN A 27 4.26 -20.52 -3.81
CA GLN A 27 4.11 -21.51 -2.75
C GLN A 27 3.83 -20.88 -1.37
N ALA A 28 4.44 -19.73 -1.07
CA ALA A 28 4.21 -19.03 0.19
C ALA A 28 2.80 -18.41 0.29
N ALA A 29 2.20 -18.07 -0.86
CA ALA A 29 0.84 -17.57 -0.91
C ALA A 29 -0.22 -18.68 -0.91
N GLY A 30 0.11 -19.87 -1.43
CA GLY A 30 -0.83 -20.99 -1.50
C GLY A 30 -2.14 -20.58 -2.18
N THR A 31 -3.27 -20.82 -1.51
CA THR A 31 -4.61 -20.45 -2.01
C THR A 31 -4.84 -18.93 -2.03
N CYS A 32 -4.04 -18.14 -1.33
CA CYS A 32 -4.16 -16.69 -1.28
C CYS A 32 -3.55 -15.96 -2.48
N GLU A 33 -2.83 -16.66 -3.35
CA GLU A 33 -2.15 -16.08 -4.52
C GLU A 33 -3.10 -15.24 -5.38
N ILE A 34 -4.30 -15.74 -5.68
CA ILE A 34 -5.27 -15.03 -6.53
C ILE A 34 -5.75 -13.72 -5.90
N TYR A 35 -5.79 -13.65 -4.57
CA TYR A 35 -6.24 -12.46 -3.84
C TYR A 35 -5.10 -11.46 -3.66
N TRP A 36 -3.91 -11.95 -3.30
CA TRP A 36 -2.72 -11.13 -3.08
C TRP A 36 -2.10 -10.63 -4.37
N ALA A 37 -2.28 -11.32 -5.50
CA ALA A 37 -1.85 -10.83 -6.81
C ALA A 37 -2.49 -9.48 -7.18
N ASN A 38 -3.71 -9.19 -6.71
CA ASN A 38 -4.37 -7.89 -6.91
C ASN A 38 -3.65 -6.74 -6.21
N TRP A 39 -2.83 -7.03 -5.19
CA TRP A 39 -2.03 -6.06 -4.45
C TRP A 39 -0.60 -5.92 -4.98
N GLY A 40 -0.23 -6.64 -6.04
CA GLY A 40 1.13 -6.64 -6.60
C GLY A 40 2.15 -7.38 -5.73
N TYR A 41 3.35 -6.81 -5.61
CA TYR A 41 4.47 -7.42 -4.89
C TYR A 41 4.90 -6.64 -3.65
N ASN A 42 4.66 -5.33 -3.61
CA ASN A 42 5.13 -4.46 -2.55
C ASN A 42 4.00 -3.60 -2.03
N ARG A 43 4.06 -3.32 -0.74
CA ARG A 43 3.14 -2.40 -0.09
C ARG A 43 3.82 -1.63 1.03
N ILE A 44 3.35 -0.40 1.24
CA ILE A 44 3.76 0.47 2.33
C ILE A 44 2.49 0.97 3.00
N ARG A 45 2.38 0.74 4.31
CA ARG A 45 1.28 1.28 5.10
C ARG A 45 1.44 2.79 5.25
N LEU A 46 0.36 3.53 5.05
CA LEU A 46 0.29 4.95 5.31
C LEU A 46 -0.23 5.19 6.73
N GLU A 47 0.46 6.06 7.45
CA GLU A 47 0.05 6.56 8.76
C GLU A 47 -0.09 8.08 8.71
N SER A 48 -0.91 8.63 9.62
CA SER A 48 -0.99 10.07 9.77
C SER A 48 0.37 10.61 10.23
N ALA A 49 0.88 11.64 9.54
CA ALA A 49 2.17 12.24 9.88
C ALA A 49 2.17 12.87 11.29
N ASP A 50 1.03 13.41 11.71
CA ASP A 50 0.86 14.02 13.03
C ASP A 50 -0.61 14.00 13.50
N GLU A 51 -0.81 14.44 14.74
CA GLU A 51 -2.12 14.56 15.39
C GLU A 51 -3.07 15.53 14.67
N LYS A 52 -2.52 16.57 14.04
CA LYS A 52 -3.30 17.55 13.28
C LYS A 52 -3.90 16.90 12.04
N THR A 53 -3.11 16.13 11.30
CA THR A 53 -3.49 15.35 10.13
C THR A 53 -4.53 14.30 10.50
N ARG A 54 -4.31 13.59 11.62
CA ARG A 54 -5.26 12.60 12.15
C ARG A 54 -6.63 13.21 12.46
N LYS A 55 -6.67 14.44 12.98
CA LYS A 55 -7.90 15.17 13.32
C LYS A 55 -8.56 15.88 12.14
N ALA A 56 -7.81 16.15 11.08
CA ALA A 56 -8.30 16.90 9.91
C ALA A 56 -9.32 16.11 9.09
N CYS A 57 -9.27 14.79 9.10
CA CYS A 57 -10.22 13.93 8.40
C CYS A 57 -11.32 13.45 9.36
N VAL A 58 -12.59 13.72 9.00
CA VAL A 58 -13.76 13.29 9.78
C VAL A 58 -14.15 11.87 9.37
N GLY A 59 -13.89 10.87 10.23
CA GLY A 59 -14.27 9.46 10.01
C GLY A 59 -13.18 8.46 10.39
N LYS A 60 -13.56 7.19 10.64
CA LYS A 60 -12.64 6.10 11.06
C LYS A 60 -11.95 5.35 9.90
N ARG A 61 -11.92 5.90 8.67
CA ARG A 61 -11.23 5.21 7.57
C ARG A 61 -9.72 5.28 7.81
N GLY A 62 -9.07 4.13 7.86
CA GLY A 62 -7.63 3.97 8.07
C GLY A 62 -7.13 2.68 7.45
N GLY A 63 -5.84 2.38 7.61
CA GLY A 63 -5.24 1.19 7.01
C GLY A 63 -5.02 1.32 5.50
N PHE A 64 -4.75 2.54 5.02
CA PHE A 64 -4.41 2.77 3.63
C PHE A 64 -2.99 2.30 3.31
N TYR A 65 -2.79 1.85 2.08
CA TYR A 65 -1.48 1.44 1.59
C TYR A 65 -1.19 2.13 0.27
N ILE A 66 0.10 2.39 0.03
CA ILE A 66 0.65 2.46 -1.33
C ILE A 66 1.03 1.03 -1.68
N HIS A 67 0.58 0.52 -2.83
CA HIS A 67 1.02 -0.79 -3.31
C HIS A 67 1.12 -0.79 -4.83
N ASP A 68 2.04 -1.60 -5.37
CA ASP A 68 2.08 -1.78 -6.82
C ASP A 68 0.89 -2.62 -7.27
N SER A 69 0.29 -2.31 -8.42
CA SER A 69 -0.75 -3.16 -8.98
C SER A 69 -0.92 -2.90 -10.46
N THR A 70 -1.33 -3.93 -11.19
CA THR A 70 -1.71 -3.84 -12.61
C THR A 70 -3.21 -3.99 -12.83
N LYS A 71 -4.02 -4.10 -11.77
CA LYS A 71 -5.48 -4.35 -11.90
C LYS A 71 -6.26 -3.11 -12.35
N GLY A 72 -5.75 -1.91 -12.08
CA GLY A 72 -6.32 -0.64 -12.54
C GLY A 72 -7.55 -0.13 -11.78
N TYR A 73 -7.81 -0.59 -10.55
CA TYR A 73 -8.90 -0.09 -9.70
C TYR A 73 -8.63 -0.30 -8.21
N SER A 74 -8.94 0.68 -7.36
CA SER A 74 -8.69 0.62 -5.91
C SER A 74 -9.96 0.86 -5.09
N HIS A 75 -9.95 0.38 -3.84
CA HIS A 75 -11.01 0.65 -2.86
C HIS A 75 -10.58 1.73 -1.85
N GLY A 76 -9.69 2.63 -2.27
CA GLY A 76 -9.14 3.73 -1.46
C GLY A 76 -7.66 3.62 -1.12
N CYS A 77 -6.99 2.51 -1.44
CA CYS A 77 -5.52 2.48 -1.47
C CYS A 77 -4.97 3.28 -2.66
N ILE A 78 -3.70 3.66 -2.59
CA ILE A 78 -2.98 4.31 -3.68
C ILE A 78 -2.27 3.23 -4.49
N GLU A 79 -2.66 3.08 -5.74
CA GLU A 79 -2.05 2.13 -6.67
C GLU A 79 -1.00 2.82 -7.51
N VAL A 80 0.17 2.20 -7.61
CA VAL A 80 1.31 2.70 -8.39
C VAL A 80 1.80 1.60 -9.33
N GLU A 81 2.53 2.01 -10.36
CA GLU A 81 3.23 1.04 -11.21
C GLU A 81 4.40 0.40 -10.46
N PRO A 82 4.80 -0.86 -10.77
CA PRO A 82 5.93 -1.53 -10.12
C PRO A 82 7.26 -0.76 -10.18
N VAL A 83 7.44 0.10 -11.21
CA VAL A 83 8.62 0.97 -11.33
C VAL A 83 8.79 1.92 -10.14
N PHE A 84 7.70 2.32 -9.49
CA PHE A 84 7.74 3.17 -8.31
C PHE A 84 8.58 2.54 -7.20
N PHE A 85 8.32 1.27 -6.85
CA PHE A 85 9.06 0.57 -5.80
C PHE A 85 10.51 0.32 -6.22
N ARG A 86 10.77 0.05 -7.50
CA ARG A 86 12.15 -0.07 -8.01
C ARG A 86 12.95 1.22 -7.76
N ILE A 87 12.37 2.38 -8.11
CA ILE A 87 13.02 3.69 -7.89
C ILE A 87 13.16 3.94 -6.40
N LEU A 88 12.11 3.72 -5.60
CA LEU A 88 12.15 3.89 -4.15
C LEU A 88 13.29 3.09 -3.52
N LYS A 89 13.50 1.84 -3.96
CA LYS A 89 14.61 1.01 -3.48
C LYS A 89 15.95 1.67 -3.75
N GLN A 90 16.17 2.05 -5.01
CA GLN A 90 17.41 2.70 -5.45
C GLN A 90 17.70 3.96 -4.65
N GLU A 91 16.68 4.79 -4.39
CA GLU A 91 16.84 6.01 -3.60
C GLU A 91 17.16 5.71 -2.12
N THR A 92 16.47 4.72 -1.52
CA THR A 92 16.71 4.37 -0.12
C THR A 92 18.04 3.63 0.11
N GLU A 93 18.64 3.02 -0.90
CA GLU A 93 19.92 2.30 -0.79
C GLU A 93 21.14 3.22 -0.94
N LYS A 94 20.97 4.48 -1.35
CA LYS A 94 22.05 5.47 -1.39
C LYS A 94 22.60 5.74 0.02
N GLU A 95 23.91 6.01 0.10
CA GLU A 95 24.63 6.29 1.36
C GLU A 95 24.00 7.45 2.15
N ASN A 96 23.58 8.51 1.44
CA ASN A 96 22.85 9.65 1.99
C ASN A 96 21.36 9.66 1.60
N GLY A 97 20.80 8.49 1.28
CA GLY A 97 19.41 8.37 0.86
C GLY A 97 18.43 8.67 2.00
N GLU A 98 17.43 9.52 1.71
CA GLU A 98 16.31 9.79 2.61
C GLU A 98 15.61 8.49 2.98
N LYS A 99 15.46 8.22 4.29
CA LYS A 99 14.80 6.99 4.79
C LYS A 99 13.31 7.20 5.07
N THR A 100 12.84 8.44 4.96
CA THR A 100 11.47 8.85 5.26
C THR A 100 10.92 9.74 4.16
N PHE A 101 9.77 9.37 3.61
CA PHE A 101 9.09 10.19 2.59
C PHE A 101 7.76 10.68 3.15
N THR A 102 7.51 11.99 3.05
CA THR A 102 6.20 12.57 3.38
C THR A 102 5.36 12.68 2.11
N VAL A 103 4.23 11.98 2.09
CA VAL A 103 3.27 12.05 0.99
C VAL A 103 2.11 12.96 1.39
N ASN A 104 1.88 14.03 0.62
CA ASN A 104 0.70 14.87 0.79
C ASN A 104 -0.42 14.34 -0.10
N VAL A 105 -1.50 13.83 0.51
CA VAL A 105 -2.68 13.34 -0.20
C VAL A 105 -3.82 14.33 0.02
N LYS A 106 -4.25 14.99 -1.06
CA LYS A 106 -5.37 15.93 -1.04
C LYS A 106 -6.57 15.32 -1.76
N TYR A 107 -7.56 14.88 -0.99
CA TYR A 107 -8.84 14.44 -1.55
C TYR A 107 -9.70 15.66 -1.91
N VAL A 108 -10.28 15.64 -3.10
CA VAL A 108 -11.27 16.63 -3.52
C VAL A 108 -12.63 16.19 -3.01
N SER A 109 -13.32 17.07 -2.27
CA SER A 109 -14.65 16.78 -1.74
C SER A 109 -15.64 16.46 -2.86
N GLY A 110 -16.49 15.45 -2.64
CA GLY A 110 -17.50 15.01 -3.60
C GLY A 110 -16.98 14.16 -4.77
N GLN A 111 -15.66 13.92 -4.88
CA GLN A 111 -15.11 13.01 -5.88
C GLN A 111 -14.98 11.58 -5.34
N GLN A 112 -15.48 10.61 -6.09
CA GLN A 112 -15.28 9.20 -5.77
C GLN A 112 -13.83 8.79 -6.06
N THR A 113 -13.26 7.99 -5.16
CA THR A 113 -11.87 7.52 -5.24
C THR A 113 -11.78 6.04 -5.64
N ASN A 114 -12.82 5.49 -6.27
CA ASN A 114 -12.91 4.06 -6.58
C ASN A 114 -12.13 3.64 -7.84
N GLY A 115 -11.30 4.54 -8.39
CA GLY A 115 -10.78 4.40 -9.75
C GLY A 115 -11.91 4.55 -10.77
N GLY A 116 -11.71 5.36 -11.81
CA GLY A 116 -12.69 5.53 -12.88
C GLY A 116 -12.70 4.33 -13.83
N THR A 117 -12.88 3.11 -13.32
CA THR A 117 -12.96 1.91 -14.15
C THR A 117 -14.13 2.09 -15.12
N LYS A 118 -13.85 2.16 -16.42
CA LYS A 118 -14.90 1.99 -17.43
C LYS A 118 -15.55 0.63 -17.16
N GLN A 119 -16.87 0.65 -16.94
CA GLN A 119 -17.68 -0.56 -17.03
C GLN A 119 -17.69 -1.06 -18.47
#